data_AF-A0A1A8Q648-F1
#
_entry.id   AF-A0A1A8Q648-F1
#
_cell.length_a   1.000
_cell.length_b   1.000
_cell.length_c   1.000
_cell.angle_alpha   90.00
_cell.angle_beta   90.00
_cell.angle_gamma   90.00
#
_symmetry.space_group_name_H-M   'P 1'
#
loop_
_entity.id
_entity.type
_entity.pdbx_description
1 polymer ?
#
loop_
_entity_poly.entity_id
_entity_poly.type
_entity_poly.pdbx_seq_one_letter_code
_entity_poly.pdbx_strand_id
1 'polypeptide(L)'
;VEDKLQDGVPETIACLNLADIKIWVLTGDKLETAMNIGYSCNMLRDDMNEVFIISGYTLLEVKQQLRSAKEQILGLSRVSSSGDVEKADMFGEDSVFEETIIAEYALVINGHSL
;
A
#
# COMPACT_ATOMS: atom_id res chain seq x y z
N VAL A 1 14.83 -21.91 3.46
CA VAL A 1 14.26 -21.91 4.83
C VAL A 1 13.21 -20.83 4.81
N GLU A 2 11.98 -21.15 5.20
CA GLU A 2 10.87 -20.18 5.23
C GLU A 2 10.93 -19.44 6.57
N ASP A 3 10.92 -18.11 6.53
CA ASP A 3 10.93 -17.29 7.75
C ASP A 3 9.57 -17.42 8.45
N LYS A 4 9.58 -18.00 9.64
CA LYS A 4 8.38 -18.14 10.44
C LYS A 4 8.09 -16.83 11.16
N LEU A 5 6.89 -16.30 10.91
CA LEU A 5 6.33 -15.22 11.71
C LEU A 5 5.98 -15.72 13.12
N GLN A 6 5.88 -14.78 14.06
CA GLN A 6 5.30 -15.08 15.36
C GLN A 6 3.80 -15.34 15.21
N ASP A 7 3.25 -16.14 16.13
CA ASP A 7 1.82 -16.44 16.17
C ASP A 7 1.00 -15.15 16.30
N GLY A 8 -0.04 -15.00 15.47
CA GLY A 8 -0.95 -13.85 15.52
C GLY A 8 -0.49 -12.61 14.74
N VAL A 9 0.69 -12.63 14.10
CA VAL A 9 1.20 -11.47 13.35
C VAL A 9 0.27 -11.09 12.19
N PRO A 10 -0.11 -11.99 11.26
CA PRO A 10 -0.99 -11.62 10.14
C PRO A 10 -2.35 -11.08 10.61
N GLU A 11 -2.95 -11.68 11.64
CA GLU A 11 -4.24 -11.28 12.21
C GLU A 11 -4.16 -9.89 12.84
N THR A 12 -3.07 -9.62 13.57
CA THR A 12 -2.84 -8.31 14.19
C THR A 12 -2.66 -7.24 13.13
N ILE A 13 -1.87 -7.50 12.08
CA ILE A 13 -1.67 -6.57 10.96
C ILE A 13 -3.00 -6.27 10.27
N ALA A 14 -3.84 -7.28 10.04
CA ALA A 14 -5.17 -7.11 9.47
C ALA A 14 -6.07 -6.22 10.35
N CYS A 15 -6.11 -6.45 11.67
CA CYS A 15 -6.87 -5.63 12.60
C CYS A 15 -6.40 -4.17 12.63
N LEU A 16 -5.08 -3.94 12.60
CA LEU A 16 -4.50 -2.59 12.56
C LEU A 16 -4.86 -1.87 11.26
N ASN A 17 -4.82 -2.56 10.12
CA ASN A 17 -5.25 -2.00 8.84
C ASN A 17 -6.74 -1.65 8.83
N LEU A 18 -7.61 -2.51 9.38
CA LEU A 18 -9.04 -2.24 9.54
C LEU A 18 -9.32 -1.04 10.46
N ALA A 19 -8.43 -0.79 11.43
CA ALA A 19 -8.49 0.38 12.32
C ALA A 19 -7.88 1.65 11.71
N ASP A 20 -7.54 1.65 10.41
CA ASP A 20 -6.85 2.74 9.69
C ASP A 20 -5.49 3.13 10.28
N ILE A 21 -4.83 2.20 10.98
CA ILE A 21 -3.48 2.42 11.53
C ILE A 21 -2.45 2.08 10.44
N LYS A 22 -1.69 3.09 10.03
CA LYS A 22 -0.62 2.91 9.03
C LYS A 22 0.60 2.25 9.66
N ILE A 23 0.96 1.08 9.15
CA ILE A 23 2.10 0.29 9.62
C ILE A 23 3.32 0.60 8.75
N TRP A 24 4.45 0.84 9.40
CA TRP A 24 5.75 1.00 8.76
C TRP A 24 6.72 -0.02 9.36
N VAL A 25 7.42 -0.75 8.50
CA VAL A 25 8.44 -1.72 8.92
C VAL A 25 9.81 -1.14 8.60
N LEU A 26 10.61 -0.90 9.64
CA LEU A 26 12.03 -0.59 9.51
C LEU A 26 12.83 -1.82 9.93
N THR A 27 13.61 -2.36 9.02
CA THR A 27 14.44 -3.54 9.26
C THR A 27 15.84 -3.36 8.69
N GLY A 28 16.83 -3.99 9.34
CA GLY A 28 18.21 -4.07 8.84
C GLY A 28 18.46 -5.28 7.94
N ASP A 29 17.41 -6.03 7.58
CA ASP A 29 17.50 -7.17 6.68
C ASP A 29 17.67 -6.74 5.22
N LYS A 30 18.00 -7.69 4.35
CA LYS A 30 18.02 -7.48 2.90
C LYS A 30 16.62 -7.18 2.39
N LEU A 31 16.57 -6.45 1.27
CA LEU A 31 15.33 -6.11 0.57
C LEU A 31 14.43 -7.34 0.32
N GLU A 32 15.02 -8.42 -0.19
CA GLU A 32 14.31 -9.67 -0.48
C GLU A 32 13.65 -10.26 0.77
N THR A 33 14.38 -10.33 1.89
CA THR A 33 13.83 -10.83 3.16
C THR A 33 12.71 -9.94 3.67
N ALA A 34 12.89 -8.61 3.63
CA ALA A 34 11.88 -7.66 4.06
C ALA A 34 10.59 -7.78 3.22
N MET A 35 10.72 -7.96 1.90
CA MET A 35 9.59 -8.19 1.01
C MET A 35 8.89 -9.51 1.31
N ASN A 36 9.65 -10.60 1.47
CA ASN A 36 9.10 -11.92 1.81
C ASN A 36 8.29 -11.84 3.11
N ILE A 37 8.83 -11.20 4.16
CA ILE A 37 8.11 -10.96 5.41
C ILE A 37 6.85 -10.13 5.20
N GLY A 38 6.92 -9.08 4.37
CA GLY A 38 5.77 -8.25 4.01
C GLY A 38 4.64 -9.05 3.36
N TYR A 39 4.96 -9.99 2.45
CA TYR A 39 3.98 -10.90 1.86
C TYR A 39 3.45 -11.92 2.87
N SER A 40 4.33 -12.50 3.70
CA SER A 40 3.92 -13.49 4.71
C SER A 40 2.96 -12.94 5.77
N CYS A 41 3.01 -11.63 6.06
CA CYS A 41 2.11 -10.98 7.02
C CYS A 41 0.95 -10.20 6.38
N ASN A 42 0.71 -10.38 5.08
CA ASN A 42 -0.33 -9.70 4.30
C ASN A 42 -0.22 -8.16 4.28
N MET A 43 0.96 -7.62 4.60
CA MET A 43 1.25 -6.19 4.46
C MET A 43 1.54 -5.82 3.01
N LEU A 44 2.14 -6.75 2.24
CA LEU A 44 2.21 -6.74 0.79
C LEU A 44 1.26 -7.81 0.27
N ARG A 45 0.54 -7.52 -0.82
CA ARG A 45 -0.42 -8.45 -1.42
C ARG A 45 -0.30 -8.41 -2.94
N ASP A 46 -0.56 -9.55 -3.57
CA ASP A 46 -0.51 -9.67 -5.04
C ASP A 46 -1.67 -8.94 -5.74
N ASP A 47 -2.71 -8.57 -4.99
CA ASP A 47 -3.86 -7.80 -5.47
C ASP A 47 -3.67 -6.28 -5.37
N MET A 48 -2.51 -5.81 -4.90
CA MET A 48 -2.16 -4.40 -4.91
C MET A 48 -1.98 -3.90 -6.34
N ASN A 49 -2.35 -2.64 -6.59
CA ASN A 49 -2.18 -1.99 -7.88
C ASN A 49 -0.69 -1.90 -8.25
N GLU A 50 0.17 -1.57 -7.28
CA GLU A 50 1.62 -1.48 -7.47
C GLU A 50 2.40 -1.53 -6.16
N VAL A 51 3.61 -2.11 -6.18
CA VAL A 51 4.59 -2.05 -5.10
C VAL A 51 5.78 -1.20 -5.54
N PHE A 52 5.84 0.04 -5.05
CA PHE A 52 6.90 0.98 -5.42
C PHE A 52 8.20 0.66 -4.68
N ILE A 53 9.27 0.42 -5.43
CA ILE A 53 10.61 0.17 -4.86
C ILE A 53 11.54 1.36 -5.13
N ILE A 54 12.06 1.97 -4.07
CA ILE A 54 13.06 3.02 -4.12
C ILE A 54 14.42 2.39 -3.87
N SER A 55 15.34 2.53 -4.83
CA SER A 55 16.69 1.92 -4.81
C SER A 55 17.72 2.77 -5.55
N GLY A 56 17.55 4.09 -5.53
CA GLY A 56 18.53 5.04 -6.06
C GLY A 56 19.78 5.12 -5.17
N TYR A 57 20.94 5.28 -5.78
CA TYR A 57 22.24 5.45 -5.09
C TYR A 57 22.62 6.92 -4.94
N THR A 58 21.98 7.79 -5.71
CA THR A 58 22.17 9.24 -5.62
C THR A 58 20.92 9.92 -5.11
N LEU A 59 21.10 11.06 -4.43
CA LEU A 59 20.00 11.90 -3.98
C LEU A 59 19.07 12.31 -5.14
N LEU A 60 19.61 12.49 -6.34
CA LEU A 60 18.83 12.81 -7.53
C LEU A 60 17.94 11.63 -7.96
N GLU A 61 18.50 10.43 -8.01
CA GLU A 61 17.75 9.20 -8.34
C GLU A 61 16.64 8.94 -7.33
N VAL A 62 16.95 8.99 -6.04
CA VAL A 62 15.97 8.77 -4.97
C VAL A 62 14.85 9.80 -5.06
N LYS A 63 15.17 11.09 -5.23
CA LYS A 63 14.15 12.14 -5.43
C LYS A 63 13.32 11.93 -6.69
N GLN A 64 13.89 11.39 -7.76
CA GLN A 64 13.15 11.12 -8.98
C GLN A 64 12.18 9.94 -8.77
N GLN A 65 12.65 8.84 -8.19
CA GLN A 65 11.83 7.66 -7.90
C GLN A 65 10.68 7.99 -6.94
N LEU A 66 10.95 8.73 -5.86
CA LEU A 66 9.92 9.17 -4.91
C LEU A 66 8.86 10.07 -5.57
N ARG A 67 9.28 10.96 -6.48
CA ARG A 67 8.34 11.82 -7.21
C ARG A 67 7.44 11.00 -8.13
N SER A 68 8.03 10.09 -8.90
CA SER A 68 7.27 9.21 -9.79
C SER A 68 6.29 8.31 -9.03
N ALA A 69 6.71 7.71 -7.90
CA ALA A 69 5.81 6.93 -7.04
C ALA A 69 4.65 7.79 -6.51
N LYS A 70 4.96 8.99 -6.00
CA LYS A 70 3.94 9.93 -5.51
C LYS A 70 2.93 10.31 -6.59
N GLU A 71 3.39 10.60 -7.81
CA GLU A 71 2.52 10.98 -8.93
C GLU A 71 1.56 9.85 -9.33
N GLN A 72 2.02 8.59 -9.29
CA GLN A 72 1.15 7.45 -9.61
C GLN A 72 0.12 7.19 -8.51
N ILE A 73 0.53 7.23 -7.24
CA ILE A 73 -0.36 7.06 -6.08
C ILE A 73 -1.46 8.14 -6.07
N LEU A 74 -1.11 9.40 -6.36
CA LEU A 74 -2.06 10.51 -6.34
C LEU A 74 -2.84 10.69 -7.65
N GLY A 75 -2.28 10.24 -8.77
CA GLY A 75 -2.81 10.46 -10.11
C GLY A 75 -4.00 9.56 -10.46
N LEU A 76 -4.02 8.32 -9.97
CA LEU A 76 -5.12 7.39 -10.24
C LEU A 76 -6.40 7.72 -9.45
N SER A 77 -6.28 8.38 -8.29
CA SER A 77 -7.43 8.81 -7.47
C SER A 77 -8.35 9.83 -8.16
N ARG A 78 -7.95 10.40 -9.31
CA ARG A 78 -8.73 11.40 -10.07
C ARG A 78 -9.56 10.84 -11.23
N VAL A 79 -9.37 9.58 -11.63
CA VAL A 79 -9.99 9.04 -12.85
C VAL A 79 -11.30 8.30 -12.58
N SER A 80 -11.67 8.06 -11.32
CA SER A 80 -12.91 7.38 -10.93
C SER A 80 -14.18 8.26 -10.96
N SER A 81 -14.10 9.55 -11.31
CA SER A 81 -15.25 10.47 -11.29
C SER A 81 -15.66 11.02 -12.67
N SER A 82 -15.63 10.21 -13.73
CA SER A 82 -16.13 10.62 -15.05
C SER A 82 -16.77 9.46 -15.80
N GLY A 83 -18.07 9.28 -15.55
CA GLY A 83 -18.95 8.36 -16.27
C GLY A 83 -20.43 8.67 -16.00
N ASP A 84 -20.97 9.53 -16.87
CA ASP A 84 -22.38 9.69 -17.29
C ASP A 84 -23.47 10.26 -16.34
N VAL A 85 -24.09 11.33 -16.85
CA VAL A 85 -25.25 12.04 -16.30
C VAL A 85 -26.52 11.45 -16.90
N GLU A 86 -27.36 10.80 -16.10
CA GLU A 86 -28.81 10.72 -16.32
C GLU A 86 -29.56 10.92 -14.99
N LYS A 87 -30.55 11.82 -15.02
CA LYS A 87 -31.41 12.23 -13.89
C LYS A 87 -32.58 11.25 -13.68
N ALA A 88 -32.86 10.84 -12.44
CA ALA A 88 -34.20 10.82 -11.83
C ALA A 88 -34.18 10.36 -10.34
N ASP A 89 -34.87 11.14 -9.50
CA ASP A 89 -35.55 10.84 -8.21
C ASP A 89 -34.88 10.12 -7.02
N MET A 90 -34.70 10.92 -5.95
CA MET A 90 -35.22 10.78 -4.58
C MET A 90 -35.38 9.38 -3.91
N PHE A 91 -34.75 9.29 -2.72
CA PHE A 91 -34.95 8.36 -1.58
C PHE A 91 -34.40 6.93 -1.68
N GLY A 92 -33.54 6.60 -0.70
CA GLY A 92 -33.42 5.25 -0.19
C GLY A 92 -32.01 4.85 0.19
N GLU A 93 -31.64 5.12 1.43
CA GLU A 93 -30.67 4.33 2.20
C GLU A 93 -29.26 4.22 1.57
N ASP A 94 -28.41 5.21 1.82
CA ASP A 94 -26.96 4.99 1.66
C ASP A 94 -26.51 4.03 2.76
N SER A 95 -26.65 2.75 2.41
CA SER A 95 -25.85 1.63 2.85
C SER A 95 -24.48 2.15 3.23
N VAL A 96 -24.16 2.00 4.52
CA VAL A 96 -22.79 2.06 5.01
C VAL A 96 -22.01 0.99 4.26
N PHE A 97 -21.52 1.33 3.07
CA PHE A 97 -20.39 0.64 2.49
C PHE A 97 -19.21 1.12 3.31
N GLU A 98 -18.91 0.34 4.35
CA GLU A 98 -17.64 0.32 5.02
C GLU A 98 -16.62 -0.18 3.99
N GLU A 99 -16.30 0.68 3.02
CA GLU A 99 -15.24 0.44 2.07
C GLU A 99 -13.97 0.47 2.90
N THR A 100 -13.56 -0.73 3.33
CA THR A 100 -12.28 -0.94 3.98
C THR A 100 -11.25 -0.27 3.09
N ILE A 101 -10.55 0.74 3.59
CA ILE A 101 -9.45 1.36 2.84
C ILE A 101 -8.33 0.34 2.79
N ILE A 102 -8.46 -0.60 1.86
CA ILE A 102 -7.41 -1.52 1.51
C ILE A 102 -6.34 -0.64 0.88
N ALA A 103 -5.14 -0.61 1.47
CA ALA A 103 -4.02 0.07 0.85
C ALA A 103 -3.80 -0.55 -0.54
N GLU A 104 -4.10 0.24 -1.57
CA GLU A 104 -3.96 -0.14 -2.99
C GLU A 104 -2.50 -0.20 -3.43
N TYR A 105 -1.61 0.44 -2.67
CA TYR A 105 -0.21 0.61 -2.99
C TYR A 105 0.67 0.29 -1.79
N ALA A 106 1.89 -0.16 -2.05
CA ALA A 106 2.95 -0.27 -1.06
C ALA A 106 4.20 0.49 -1.49
N LEU A 107 5.01 0.92 -0.53
CA LEU A 107 6.28 1.60 -0.75
C LEU A 107 7.38 0.87 0.02
N VAL A 108 8.42 0.44 -0.68
CA VAL A 108 9.61 -0.19 -0.12
C VAL A 108 10.82 0.68 -0.44
N ILE A 109 11.56 1.09 0.59
CA ILE A 109 12.75 1.93 0.42
C ILE A 109 13.97 1.10 0.83
N ASN A 110 14.91 0.94 -0.10
CA ASN A 110 16.14 0.23 0.18
C ASN A 110 17.03 1.04 1.14
N GLY A 111 17.72 0.36 2.05
CA GLY A 111 18.49 1.01 3.11
C GLY A 111 19.63 1.90 2.59
N HIS A 112 20.21 1.59 1.43
CA HIS A 112 21.24 2.44 0.80
C HIS A 112 20.69 3.70 0.13
N SER A 113 19.37 3.82 0.03
CA SER A 113 18.65 4.99 -0.50
C SER A 113 18.18 5.95 0.60
N LEU A 114 18.43 5.62 1.88
CA LEU A 114 18.10 6.43 3.06
C LEU A 114 19.28 7.26 3.55
#